data_AF-A0A2I6S3R1-F1
#
_entry.id   AF-A0A2I6S3R1-F1
#
_cell.length_a   1.000
_cell.length_b   1.000
_cell.length_c   1.000
_cell.angle_alpha   90.00
_cell.angle_beta   90.00
_cell.angle_gamma   90.00
#
_symmetry.space_group_name_H-M   'P 1'
#
loop_
_entity.id
_entity.type
_entity.pdbx_description
1 polymer ?
#
loop_
_entity_poly.entity_id
_entity_poly.type
_entity_poly.pdbx_seq_one_letter_code
_entity_poly.pdbx_strand_id
1 'polypeptide(L)'
;MHPRRLFICGTPLQALLIERIIELESLSKDECILFFYTYSINDKYAHAYERICPLFHEAHHYFCDNKYPGYARDARRLFSNLDYQAVYFASAISSFVLLALSCAQNPEIVTFDDGTANISQNSLYASKYGLTLKKALALALFGNRYHLQRIRKESRRHYTLHPGSTNNISDKLVPISIVGSLRESASDSSCSLILGTLFRDAFPSMRPGEIQNRLCKFASRLRGDVFYLPHPRSGESWLRGIRTIDTQQVAEEVAVDLCDRYGRLDLYGFCSSAQLNLGSSERIRNFLLTADGHITNLHTMTETMNRAGIKPYGIIDLDLLHSGNGAPES
;
A
#
# COMPACT_ATOMS: atom_id res chain seq x y z
N MET A 1 -0.31 19.07 29.31
CA MET A 1 0.25 18.28 28.20
C MET A 1 -0.90 17.86 27.31
N HIS A 2 -0.78 18.06 25.99
CA HIS A 2 -1.76 17.53 25.05
C HIS A 2 -1.66 16.00 25.00
N PRO A 3 -2.78 15.29 24.81
CA PRO A 3 -2.77 13.85 24.71
C PRO A 3 -1.98 13.42 23.46
N ARG A 4 -0.90 12.66 23.66
CA ARG A 4 -0.05 12.20 22.55
C ARG A 4 -0.67 11.01 21.82
N ARG A 5 -0.38 10.92 20.54
CA ARG A 5 -0.88 9.92 19.60
C ARG A 5 0.31 9.14 19.04
N LEU A 6 0.30 7.82 19.21
CA LEU A 6 1.32 6.94 18.67
C LEU A 6 0.93 6.47 17.27
N PHE A 7 1.72 6.81 16.27
CA PHE A 7 1.59 6.36 14.90
C PHE A 7 2.51 5.18 14.65
N ILE A 8 1.97 4.09 14.13
CA ILE A 8 2.70 2.85 13.83
C ILE A 8 2.60 2.56 12.34
N CYS A 9 3.73 2.55 11.66
CA CYS A 9 3.82 2.15 10.26
C CYS A 9 5.09 1.37 9.95
N GLY A 10 5.07 0.66 8.82
CA GLY A 10 6.18 -0.12 8.33
C GLY A 10 6.20 -0.29 6.82
N THR A 11 5.56 0.61 6.07
CA THR A 11 5.69 0.71 4.61
C THR A 11 5.72 2.18 4.17
N PRO A 12 6.34 2.51 3.03
CA PRO A 12 6.27 3.87 2.46
C PRO A 12 4.85 4.37 2.20
N LEU A 13 3.94 3.51 1.74
CA LEU A 13 2.54 3.87 1.54
C LEU A 13 1.86 4.31 2.85
N GLN A 14 2.10 3.57 3.93
CA GLN A 14 1.57 3.92 5.26
C GLN A 14 2.14 5.25 5.77
N ALA A 15 3.41 5.54 5.49
CA ALA A 15 4.04 6.82 5.84
C ALA A 15 3.31 7.99 5.17
N LEU A 16 2.99 7.85 3.89
CA LEU A 16 2.24 8.86 3.14
C LEU A 16 0.80 9.03 3.63
N LEU A 17 0.11 7.93 3.99
CA LEU A 17 -1.22 8.04 4.61
C LEU A 17 -1.18 8.77 5.96
N ILE A 18 -0.15 8.52 6.77
CA ILE A 18 0.04 9.19 8.05
C ILE A 18 0.23 10.71 7.88
N GLU A 19 1.04 11.13 6.91
CA GLU A 19 1.22 12.55 6.57
C GLU A 19 -0.14 13.21 6.28
N ARG A 20 -0.98 12.56 5.47
CA ARG A 20 -2.34 13.03 5.16
C ARG A 20 -3.27 13.05 6.38
N ILE A 21 -3.17 12.07 7.27
CA ILE A 21 -3.97 12.04 8.51
C ILE A 21 -3.59 13.20 9.42
N ILE A 22 -2.29 13.48 9.59
CA ILE A 22 -1.79 14.60 10.39
C ILE A 22 -2.32 15.93 9.84
N GLU A 23 -2.27 16.12 8.52
CA GLU A 23 -2.84 17.29 7.86
C GLU A 23 -4.37 17.41 8.09
N LEU A 24 -5.12 16.33 7.83
CA LEU A 24 -6.58 16.30 7.94
C LEU A 24 -7.08 16.56 9.37
N GLU A 25 -6.37 16.04 10.35
CA GLU A 25 -6.69 16.23 11.77
C GLU A 25 -6.08 17.50 12.37
N SER A 26 -5.30 18.26 11.58
CA SER A 26 -4.59 19.45 12.04
C SER A 26 -3.74 19.19 13.29
N LEU A 27 -3.07 18.03 13.33
CA LEU A 27 -2.26 17.62 14.48
C LEU A 27 -0.94 18.39 14.51
N SER A 28 -0.58 18.88 15.69
CA SER A 28 0.72 19.49 15.90
C SER A 28 1.79 18.43 16.16
N LYS A 29 3.04 18.79 15.85
CA LYS A 29 4.21 17.92 16.09
C LYS A 29 4.26 17.39 17.53
N ASP A 30 3.98 18.25 18.51
CA ASP A 30 4.03 17.92 19.94
C ASP A 30 2.99 16.89 20.41
N GLU A 31 1.99 16.61 19.57
CA GLU A 31 0.97 15.60 19.80
C GLU A 31 1.29 14.23 19.21
N CYS A 32 2.38 14.10 18.45
CA CYS A 32 2.63 12.92 17.62
C CYS A 32 3.93 12.20 18.00
N ILE A 33 3.84 10.88 18.20
CA ILE A 33 4.98 9.96 18.34
C ILE A 33 4.96 8.99 17.15
N LEU A 34 6.10 8.76 16.52
CA LEU A 34 6.25 7.80 15.43
C LEU A 34 6.98 6.53 15.89
N PHE A 35 6.42 5.38 15.56
CA PHE A 35 7.11 4.09 15.56
C PHE A 35 7.11 3.51 14.14
N PHE A 36 8.25 3.63 13.46
CA PHE A 36 8.47 3.15 12.10
C PHE A 36 9.25 1.84 12.14
N TYR A 37 8.70 0.74 11.65
CA TYR A 37 9.40 -0.56 11.64
C TYR A 37 9.69 -1.07 10.24
N THR A 38 10.85 -1.68 10.03
CA THR A 38 11.28 -2.14 8.70
C THR A 38 11.87 -3.54 8.74
N TYR A 39 11.51 -4.38 7.77
CA TYR A 39 12.11 -5.71 7.59
C TYR A 39 13.25 -5.73 6.56
N SER A 40 13.36 -4.68 5.76
CA SER A 40 14.37 -4.52 4.72
C SER A 40 15.03 -3.16 4.83
N ILE A 41 16.35 -3.12 4.69
CA ILE A 41 17.11 -1.89 4.54
C ILE A 41 17.17 -1.57 3.05
N ASN A 42 16.48 -0.52 2.62
CA ASN A 42 16.64 0.07 1.29
C ASN A 42 16.23 1.54 1.29
N ASP A 43 16.67 2.26 0.27
CA ASP A 43 16.53 3.70 0.15
C ASP A 43 15.07 4.18 0.17
N LYS A 44 14.11 3.38 -0.29
CA LYS A 44 12.68 3.76 -0.24
C LYS A 44 12.14 3.84 1.18
N TYR A 45 12.54 2.91 2.03
CA TYR A 45 12.13 2.92 3.44
C TYR A 45 12.85 4.02 4.21
N ALA A 46 14.14 4.25 3.93
CA ALA A 46 14.89 5.36 4.52
C ALA A 46 14.26 6.71 4.14
N HIS A 47 14.00 6.92 2.85
CA HIS A 47 13.34 8.13 2.35
C HIS A 47 11.97 8.35 3.00
N ALA A 48 11.14 7.31 3.10
CA ALA A 48 9.83 7.41 3.73
C ALA A 48 9.92 7.81 5.21
N TYR A 49 10.87 7.25 5.97
CA TYR A 49 11.10 7.61 7.37
C TYR A 49 11.60 9.05 7.50
N GLU A 50 12.64 9.43 6.75
CA GLU A 50 13.23 10.78 6.77
C GLU A 50 12.21 11.86 6.41
N ARG A 51 11.32 11.56 5.46
CA ARG A 51 10.26 12.47 5.04
C ARG A 51 9.28 12.79 6.17
N ILE A 52 8.80 11.79 6.91
CA ILE A 52 7.74 12.00 7.90
C ILE A 52 8.25 12.28 9.31
N CYS A 53 9.48 11.87 9.65
CA CYS A 53 10.07 12.06 10.98
C CYS A 53 9.98 13.50 11.52
N PRO A 54 10.19 14.57 10.71
CA PRO A 54 10.05 15.95 11.16
C PRO A 54 8.65 16.33 11.69
N LEU A 55 7.60 15.59 11.31
CA LEU A 55 6.21 15.79 11.74
C LEU A 55 5.94 15.31 13.17
N PHE A 56 6.90 14.65 13.83
CA PHE A 56 6.72 14.01 15.14
C PHE A 56 7.61 14.62 16.21
N HIS A 57 7.07 14.76 17.43
CA HIS A 57 7.82 15.15 18.62
C HIS A 57 8.95 14.16 18.90
N GLU A 58 8.62 12.88 18.78
CA GLU A 58 9.50 11.75 19.05
C GLU A 58 9.30 10.70 17.95
N ALA A 59 10.40 10.17 17.41
CA ALA A 59 10.36 9.20 16.32
C ALA A 59 11.36 8.06 16.57
N HIS A 60 10.87 6.82 16.48
CA HIS A 60 11.66 5.61 16.64
C HIS A 60 11.66 4.83 15.33
N HIS A 61 12.85 4.57 14.78
CA HIS A 61 13.03 3.62 13.69
C HIS A 61 13.51 2.28 14.25
N TYR A 62 12.74 1.23 14.01
CA TYR A 62 13.04 -0.13 14.46
C TYR A 62 13.32 -1.05 13.28
N PHE A 63 14.56 -1.53 13.17
CA PHE A 63 14.91 -2.56 12.18
C PHE A 63 14.61 -3.95 12.76
N CYS A 64 13.79 -4.73 12.06
CA CYS A 64 13.37 -6.07 12.48
C CYS A 64 14.43 -7.14 12.15
N ASP A 65 15.62 -7.02 12.72
CA ASP A 65 16.71 -8.00 12.60
C ASP A 65 16.50 -9.24 13.49
N ASN A 66 15.87 -9.06 14.65
CA ASN A 66 15.58 -10.13 15.59
C ASN A 66 14.43 -11.01 15.10
N LYS A 67 14.57 -12.33 15.21
CA LYS A 67 13.45 -13.27 15.00
C LYS A 67 12.42 -13.12 16.11
N TYR A 68 11.16 -13.42 15.79
CA TYR A 68 10.12 -13.58 16.82
C TYR A 68 10.55 -14.65 17.83
N PRO A 69 10.44 -14.42 19.15
CA PRO A 69 9.74 -13.32 19.83
C PRO A 69 10.60 -12.11 20.23
N GLY A 70 11.87 -12.01 19.81
CA GLY A 70 12.80 -10.95 20.22
C GLY A 70 12.26 -9.53 20.00
N TYR A 71 11.79 -9.22 18.79
CA TYR A 71 11.21 -7.91 18.49
C TYR A 71 9.94 -7.60 19.30
N ALA A 72 9.20 -8.62 19.74
CA ALA A 72 7.99 -8.41 20.56
C ALA A 72 8.37 -7.95 21.97
N ARG A 73 9.44 -8.51 22.54
CA ARG A 73 10.00 -8.04 23.81
C ARG A 73 10.48 -6.59 23.70
N ASP A 74 11.22 -6.28 22.64
CA ASP A 74 11.83 -4.97 22.46
C ASP A 74 10.74 -3.90 22.24
N ALA A 75 9.72 -4.21 21.43
CA ALA A 75 8.51 -3.41 21.28
C ALA A 75 7.78 -3.16 22.60
N ARG A 76 7.55 -4.21 23.40
CA ARG A 76 6.89 -4.08 24.71
C ARG A 76 7.66 -3.14 25.62
N ARG A 77 9.00 -3.28 25.70
CA ARG A 77 9.83 -2.37 26.50
C ARG A 77 9.70 -0.93 26.06
N LEU A 78 9.80 -0.68 24.74
CA LEU A 78 9.65 0.66 24.19
C LEU A 78 8.27 1.27 24.52
N PHE A 79 7.19 0.57 24.14
CA PHE A 79 5.83 1.08 24.32
C PHE A 79 5.38 1.23 25.79
N SER A 80 6.06 0.59 26.73
CA SER A 80 5.79 0.75 28.17
C SER A 80 6.35 2.05 28.73
N ASN A 81 7.34 2.64 28.06
CA ASN A 81 8.00 3.88 28.46
C ASN A 81 7.46 5.12 27.74
N LEU A 82 6.54 4.92 26.77
CA LEU A 82 5.92 6.01 26.03
C LEU A 82 4.56 6.37 26.64
N ASP A 83 4.29 7.67 26.73
CA ASP A 83 2.99 8.21 27.14
C ASP A 83 2.18 8.60 25.90
N TYR A 84 1.08 7.90 25.67
CA TYR A 84 0.15 8.12 24.56
C TYR A 84 -1.26 7.64 24.93
N GLN A 85 -2.26 8.32 24.38
CA GLN A 85 -3.68 8.06 24.64
C GLN A 85 -4.42 7.57 23.41
N ALA A 86 -3.80 7.62 22.23
CA ALA A 86 -4.35 7.08 20.99
C ALA A 86 -3.28 6.32 20.21
N VAL A 87 -3.70 5.31 19.46
CA VAL A 87 -2.84 4.54 18.57
C VAL A 87 -3.42 4.55 17.16
N TYR A 88 -2.60 4.99 16.21
CA TYR A 88 -2.88 5.10 14.79
C TYR A 88 -2.09 4.02 14.05
N PHE A 89 -2.77 3.14 13.33
CA PHE A 89 -2.08 2.06 12.62
C PHE A 89 -2.83 1.51 11.40
N ALA A 90 -2.05 1.00 10.45
CA ALA A 90 -2.54 0.22 9.32
C ALA A 90 -2.71 -1.27 9.67
N SER A 91 -1.64 -1.89 10.18
CA SER A 91 -1.57 -3.34 10.27
C SER A 91 -2.19 -3.93 11.55
N ALA A 92 -3.50 -4.19 11.55
CA ALA A 92 -4.27 -4.59 12.75
C ALA A 92 -3.85 -5.89 13.45
N ILE A 93 -3.05 -6.75 12.79
CA ILE A 93 -2.53 -8.01 13.36
C ILE A 93 -1.01 -7.97 13.59
N SER A 94 -0.40 -6.79 13.44
CA SER A 94 1.01 -6.57 13.76
C SER A 94 1.25 -6.76 15.25
N SER A 95 2.34 -7.46 15.59
CA SER A 95 2.75 -7.60 17.00
C SER A 95 3.02 -6.24 17.64
N PHE A 96 3.53 -5.27 16.88
CA PHE A 96 3.78 -3.91 17.38
C PHE A 96 2.48 -3.22 17.79
N VAL A 97 1.45 -3.27 16.92
CA VAL A 97 0.12 -2.68 17.19
C VAL A 97 -0.52 -3.32 18.41
N LEU A 98 -0.56 -4.64 18.47
CA LEU A 98 -1.21 -5.37 19.56
C LEU A 98 -0.55 -5.08 20.91
N LEU A 99 0.79 -4.97 20.93
CA LEU A 99 1.53 -4.63 22.14
C LEU A 99 1.36 -3.15 22.51
N ALA A 100 1.43 -2.21 21.57
CA ALA A 100 1.18 -0.79 21.84
C ALA A 100 -0.20 -0.57 22.46
N LEU A 101 -1.25 -1.12 21.85
CA LEU A 101 -2.60 -1.07 22.41
C LEU A 101 -2.69 -1.66 23.82
N SER A 102 -1.93 -2.72 24.09
CA SER A 102 -1.92 -3.37 25.41
C SER A 102 -1.11 -2.63 26.47
N CYS A 103 -0.14 -1.79 26.07
CA CYS A 103 0.67 -0.97 26.97
C CYS A 103 -0.08 0.29 27.42
N ALA A 104 -0.90 0.88 26.55
CA ALA A 104 -1.70 2.05 26.88
C ALA A 104 -2.88 1.72 27.81
N GLN A 105 -3.27 2.72 28.60
CA GLN A 105 -4.47 2.67 29.43
C GLN A 105 -5.67 3.16 28.60
N ASN A 106 -6.51 2.23 28.13
CA ASN A 106 -7.72 2.50 27.33
C ASN A 106 -7.48 3.43 26.12
N PRO A 107 -6.57 3.07 25.20
CA PRO A 107 -6.24 3.94 24.08
C PRO A 107 -7.43 4.14 23.14
N GLU A 108 -7.56 5.33 22.58
CA GLU A 108 -8.34 5.56 21.37
C GLU A 108 -7.70 4.80 20.19
N ILE A 109 -8.51 4.06 19.45
CA ILE A 109 -8.06 3.23 18.33
C ILE A 109 -8.46 3.88 17.01
N VAL A 110 -7.48 4.38 16.28
CA VAL A 110 -7.65 4.91 14.93
C VAL A 110 -6.90 4.03 13.96
N THR A 111 -7.58 3.63 12.89
CA THR A 111 -6.99 2.74 11.88
C THR A 111 -6.94 3.41 10.52
N PHE A 112 -6.09 2.90 9.63
CA PHE A 112 -6.04 3.34 8.24
C PHE A 112 -5.69 2.18 7.31
N ASP A 113 -5.80 2.39 6.00
CA ASP A 113 -5.54 1.33 5.04
C ASP A 113 -4.07 0.84 5.09
N ASP A 114 -3.88 -0.47 5.20
CA ASP A 114 -2.60 -1.16 5.04
C ASP A 114 -2.32 -1.46 3.55
N GLY A 115 -3.38 -1.46 2.76
CA GLY A 115 -3.42 -1.83 1.36
C GLY A 115 -4.63 -2.71 1.09
N THR A 116 -4.50 -3.65 0.16
CA THR A 116 -5.64 -4.46 -0.31
C THR A 116 -6.20 -5.41 0.75
N ALA A 117 -5.45 -5.70 1.82
CA ALA A 117 -5.91 -6.54 2.93
C ALA A 117 -7.17 -5.96 3.62
N ASN A 118 -7.35 -4.64 3.60
CA ASN A 118 -8.51 -3.98 4.19
C ASN A 118 -9.82 -4.30 3.44
N ILE A 119 -9.76 -4.59 2.15
CA ILE A 119 -10.93 -4.86 1.31
C ILE A 119 -11.01 -6.30 0.80
N SER A 120 -9.88 -7.03 0.76
CA SER A 120 -9.82 -8.39 0.25
C SER A 120 -10.44 -9.40 1.22
N GLN A 121 -11.36 -10.23 0.72
CA GLN A 121 -12.06 -11.26 1.50
C GLN A 121 -11.13 -12.43 1.90
N ASN A 122 -10.03 -12.61 1.18
CA ASN A 122 -9.04 -13.65 1.46
C ASN A 122 -7.91 -13.17 2.38
N SER A 123 -8.00 -11.94 2.89
CA SER A 123 -7.01 -11.40 3.82
C SER A 123 -7.14 -12.02 5.21
N LEU A 124 -6.05 -12.01 5.98
CA LEU A 124 -6.09 -12.32 7.41
C LEU A 124 -7.02 -11.38 8.18
N TYR A 125 -7.25 -10.17 7.67
CA TYR A 125 -8.19 -9.22 8.24
C TYR A 125 -9.63 -9.64 8.06
N ALA A 126 -9.99 -10.44 7.06
CA ALA A 126 -11.34 -10.98 6.95
C ALA A 126 -11.58 -12.14 7.94
N SER A 127 -10.53 -12.84 8.35
CA SER A 127 -10.64 -13.99 9.25
C SER A 127 -11.16 -13.61 10.65
N LYS A 128 -11.86 -14.56 11.30
CA LYS A 128 -12.38 -14.35 12.67
C LYS A 128 -11.25 -14.13 13.70
N TYR A 129 -10.14 -14.85 13.55
CA TYR A 129 -9.07 -14.92 14.55
C TYR A 129 -7.87 -14.01 14.25
N GLY A 130 -7.58 -13.73 12.96
CA GLY A 130 -6.51 -12.82 12.52
C GLY A 130 -5.07 -13.30 12.76
N LEU A 131 -4.85 -14.17 13.75
CA LEU A 131 -3.54 -14.68 14.17
C LEU A 131 -3.54 -16.21 14.28
N THR A 132 -2.35 -16.81 14.13
CA THR A 132 -2.14 -18.22 14.50
C THR A 132 -2.13 -18.36 16.03
N LEU A 133 -2.56 -19.53 16.53
CA LEU A 133 -2.60 -19.81 17.97
C LEU A 133 -1.23 -19.64 18.65
N LYS A 134 -0.15 -20.10 17.99
CA LYS A 134 1.23 -19.94 18.48
C LYS A 134 1.60 -18.47 18.68
N LYS A 135 1.29 -17.61 17.71
CA LYS A 135 1.57 -16.17 17.80
C LYS A 135 0.70 -15.48 18.84
N ALA A 136 -0.58 -15.88 18.96
CA ALA A 136 -1.48 -15.34 19.97
C ALA A 136 -0.99 -15.68 21.40
N LEU A 137 -0.60 -16.93 21.65
CA LEU A 137 -0.09 -17.36 22.96
C LEU A 137 1.21 -16.65 23.32
N ALA A 138 2.16 -16.56 22.40
CA ALA A 138 3.41 -15.89 22.67
C ALA A 138 3.23 -14.37 22.87
N LEU A 139 2.29 -13.71 22.17
CA LEU A 139 1.93 -12.32 22.47
C LEU A 139 1.27 -12.16 23.85
N ALA A 140 0.45 -13.13 24.28
CA ALA A 140 -0.14 -13.10 25.62
C ALA A 140 0.94 -13.14 26.72
N LEU A 141 2.05 -13.85 26.51
CA LEU A 141 3.21 -13.84 27.42
C LEU A 141 3.87 -12.45 27.55
N PHE A 142 3.75 -11.59 26.53
CA PHE A 142 4.19 -10.20 26.58
C PHE A 142 3.11 -9.22 27.08
N GLY A 143 2.01 -9.75 27.60
CA GLY A 143 0.91 -8.97 28.16
C GLY A 143 -0.07 -8.44 27.12
N ASN A 144 -0.13 -9.04 25.92
CA ASN A 144 -1.13 -8.65 24.93
C ASN A 144 -2.56 -8.94 25.42
N ARG A 145 -3.42 -7.94 25.33
CA ARG A 145 -4.86 -7.98 25.69
C ARG A 145 -5.77 -7.64 24.51
N TYR A 146 -5.18 -7.46 23.32
CA TYR A 146 -5.89 -7.08 22.10
C TYR A 146 -5.92 -8.23 21.08
N HIS A 147 -6.98 -8.25 20.30
CA HIS A 147 -7.17 -9.14 19.17
C HIS A 147 -8.05 -8.45 18.12
N LEU A 148 -8.08 -8.98 16.89
CA LEU A 148 -8.74 -8.33 15.75
C LEU A 148 -10.21 -7.96 16.00
N GLN A 149 -11.00 -8.83 16.64
CA GLN A 149 -12.41 -8.53 16.92
C GLN A 149 -12.61 -7.34 17.88
N ARG A 150 -11.69 -7.19 18.82
CA ARG A 150 -11.69 -6.08 19.77
C ARG A 150 -11.33 -4.79 19.05
N ILE A 151 -10.30 -4.83 18.20
CA ILE A 151 -9.92 -3.68 17.36
C ILE A 151 -11.10 -3.25 16.49
N ARG A 152 -11.79 -4.18 15.83
CA ARG A 152 -12.98 -3.86 15.02
C ARG A 152 -14.08 -3.16 15.82
N LYS A 153 -14.36 -3.66 17.02
CA LYS A 153 -15.40 -3.11 17.91
C LYS A 153 -15.01 -1.74 18.48
N GLU A 154 -13.76 -1.60 18.91
CA GLU A 154 -13.26 -0.43 19.63
C GLU A 154 -12.67 0.65 18.72
N SER A 155 -12.43 0.36 17.44
CA SER A 155 -11.96 1.37 16.48
C SER A 155 -12.98 2.50 16.38
N ARG A 156 -12.48 3.73 16.58
CA ARG A 156 -13.28 4.94 16.51
C ARG A 156 -13.56 5.34 15.06
N ARG A 157 -12.55 5.23 14.21
CA ARG A 157 -12.62 5.53 12.77
C ARG A 157 -11.53 4.80 12.01
N HIS A 158 -11.75 4.68 10.71
CA HIS A 158 -10.83 4.08 9.76
C HIS A 158 -10.63 4.99 8.54
N TYR A 159 -9.44 5.53 8.37
CA TYR A 159 -9.09 6.31 7.18
C TYR A 159 -8.87 5.37 5.99
N THR A 160 -9.65 5.56 4.93
CA THR A 160 -9.61 4.65 3.78
C THR A 160 -9.60 5.38 2.43
N LEU A 161 -8.87 4.78 1.50
CA LEU A 161 -8.87 5.14 0.08
C LEU A 161 -10.11 4.61 -0.65
N HIS A 162 -10.85 3.70 0.00
CA HIS A 162 -11.97 2.95 -0.58
C HIS A 162 -13.25 3.16 0.24
N PRO A 163 -13.76 4.40 0.40
CA PRO A 163 -14.90 4.68 1.29
C PRO A 163 -16.23 4.05 0.82
N GLY A 164 -16.33 3.67 -0.46
CA GLY A 164 -17.50 2.99 -1.04
C GLY A 164 -17.53 1.47 -0.82
N SER A 165 -16.59 0.92 -0.05
CA SER A 165 -16.32 -0.52 0.01
C SER A 165 -16.50 -1.09 1.41
N THR A 166 -16.89 -2.36 1.50
CA THR A 166 -16.85 -3.08 2.78
C THR A 166 -15.41 -3.29 3.22
N ASN A 167 -15.07 -2.75 4.39
CA ASN A 167 -13.76 -2.85 5.00
C ASN A 167 -13.73 -3.92 6.11
N ASN A 168 -12.63 -4.67 6.17
CA ASN A 168 -12.46 -5.79 7.08
C ASN A 168 -12.09 -5.37 8.53
N ILE A 169 -11.80 -4.09 8.76
CA ILE A 169 -11.34 -3.55 10.05
C ILE A 169 -12.40 -2.69 10.73
N SER A 170 -13.11 -1.83 10.00
CA SER A 170 -14.13 -0.95 10.58
C SER A 170 -15.18 -0.56 9.57
N ASP A 171 -16.40 -0.32 10.02
CA ASP A 171 -17.49 0.31 9.27
C ASP A 171 -17.49 1.85 9.37
N LYS A 172 -16.70 2.42 10.28
CA LYS A 172 -16.60 3.87 10.53
C LYS A 172 -15.58 4.51 9.59
N LEU A 173 -15.88 4.48 8.29
CA LEU A 173 -14.97 4.90 7.23
C LEU A 173 -14.87 6.41 7.11
N VAL A 174 -13.64 6.92 7.03
CA VAL A 174 -13.33 8.32 6.74
C VAL A 174 -12.53 8.35 5.44
N PRO A 175 -13.04 8.97 4.37
CA PRO A 175 -12.28 9.10 3.12
C PRO A 175 -10.94 9.80 3.35
N ILE A 176 -9.88 9.24 2.79
CA ILE A 176 -8.58 9.88 2.65
C ILE A 176 -8.14 9.73 1.20
N SER A 177 -7.33 10.66 0.71
CA SER A 177 -6.75 10.56 -0.62
C SER A 177 -5.24 10.72 -0.54
N ILE A 178 -4.53 9.81 -1.23
CA ILE A 178 -3.07 9.91 -1.43
C ILE A 178 -2.77 11.06 -2.38
N VAL A 179 -3.59 11.14 -3.41
CA VAL A 179 -3.63 12.21 -4.38
C VAL A 179 -4.28 13.39 -3.65
N GLY A 180 -3.60 14.52 -3.47
CA GLY A 180 -4.27 15.72 -2.97
C GLY A 180 -5.44 16.13 -3.89
N SER A 181 -6.00 17.32 -3.72
CA SER A 181 -6.70 17.93 -4.85
C SER A 181 -5.74 17.98 -6.03
N LEU A 182 -5.95 17.11 -7.02
CA LEU A 182 -5.19 17.10 -8.26
C LEU A 182 -5.18 18.53 -8.78
N ARG A 183 -4.00 19.12 -8.89
CA ARG A 183 -3.87 20.48 -9.42
C ARG A 183 -4.40 20.47 -10.86
N GLU A 184 -4.88 21.61 -11.34
CA GLU A 184 -5.15 21.77 -12.77
C GLU A 184 -3.91 21.33 -13.54
N SER A 185 -4.11 20.44 -14.52
CA SER A 185 -2.99 19.88 -15.26
C SER A 185 -2.32 20.97 -16.08
N ALA A 186 -1.00 20.86 -16.23
CA ALA A 186 -0.26 21.75 -17.12
C ALA A 186 -0.51 21.44 -18.61
N SER A 187 -1.20 20.34 -18.92
CA SER A 187 -1.41 19.80 -20.27
C SER A 187 -2.68 18.95 -20.34
N ASP A 188 -3.22 18.79 -21.54
CA ASP A 188 -4.32 17.86 -21.89
C ASP A 188 -3.82 16.56 -22.56
N SER A 189 -2.50 16.37 -22.61
CA SER A 189 -1.87 15.18 -23.17
C SER A 189 -2.09 13.91 -22.32
N SER A 190 -1.61 12.78 -22.81
CA SER A 190 -1.63 11.51 -22.07
C SER A 190 -0.27 10.83 -22.11
N CYS A 191 0.09 10.15 -21.03
CA CYS A 191 1.23 9.24 -21.00
C CYS A 191 0.82 7.85 -20.49
N SER A 192 1.71 6.88 -20.67
CA SER A 192 1.53 5.49 -20.22
C SER A 192 2.52 5.14 -19.12
N LEU A 193 2.06 4.51 -18.03
CA LEU A 193 2.91 3.94 -17.00
C LEU A 193 2.66 2.44 -16.87
N ILE A 194 3.71 1.65 -17.04
CA ILE A 194 3.69 0.20 -16.80
C ILE A 194 4.29 -0.07 -15.42
N LEU A 195 3.50 -0.67 -14.53
CA LEU A 195 3.94 -1.12 -13.22
C LEU A 195 4.59 -2.50 -13.30
N GLY A 196 5.80 -2.60 -12.76
CA GLY A 196 6.47 -3.87 -12.51
C GLY A 196 5.77 -4.69 -11.43
N THR A 197 6.02 -5.99 -11.47
CA THR A 197 5.59 -6.93 -10.43
C THR A 197 6.76 -7.83 -10.03
N LEU A 198 6.59 -8.61 -8.98
CA LEU A 198 7.50 -9.72 -8.66
C LEU A 198 7.23 -10.86 -9.65
N PHE A 199 7.85 -10.79 -10.83
CA PHE A 199 7.55 -11.69 -11.95
C PHE A 199 7.62 -13.18 -11.58
N ARG A 200 8.55 -13.60 -10.72
CA ARG A 200 8.67 -14.99 -10.26
C ARG A 200 7.48 -15.43 -9.40
N ASP A 201 6.99 -14.54 -8.54
CA ASP A 201 5.86 -14.81 -7.66
C ASP A 201 4.54 -14.77 -8.44
N ALA A 202 4.44 -13.81 -9.37
CA ALA A 202 3.27 -13.63 -10.21
C ALA A 202 3.17 -14.70 -11.31
N PHE A 203 4.28 -15.19 -11.84
CA PHE A 203 4.31 -16.14 -12.95
C PHE A 203 5.31 -17.28 -12.66
N PRO A 204 5.00 -18.18 -11.70
CA PRO A 204 5.93 -19.23 -11.29
C PRO A 204 6.27 -20.22 -12.40
N SER A 205 5.39 -20.37 -13.38
CA SER A 205 5.57 -21.26 -14.54
C SER A 205 6.36 -20.64 -15.69
N MET A 206 6.70 -19.36 -15.61
CA MET A 206 7.38 -18.63 -16.69
C MET A 206 8.69 -18.01 -16.23
N ARG A 207 9.65 -17.87 -17.16
CA ARG A 207 10.87 -17.13 -16.85
C ARG A 207 10.56 -15.63 -16.88
N PRO A 208 11.05 -14.83 -15.91
CA PRO A 208 10.80 -13.38 -15.89
C PRO A 208 11.12 -12.67 -17.21
N GLY A 209 12.20 -13.07 -17.88
CA GLY A 209 12.59 -12.54 -19.19
C GLY A 209 11.55 -12.75 -20.31
N GLU A 210 10.71 -13.78 -20.23
CA GLU A 210 9.65 -14.04 -21.21
C GLU A 210 8.53 -13.01 -21.06
N ILE A 211 8.06 -12.76 -19.83
CA ILE A 211 7.08 -11.72 -19.53
C ILE A 211 7.64 -10.33 -19.85
N GLN A 212 8.89 -10.06 -19.47
CA GLN A 212 9.55 -8.78 -19.79
C GLN A 212 9.62 -8.53 -21.30
N ASN A 213 9.91 -9.56 -22.10
CA ASN A 213 9.92 -9.43 -23.56
C ASN A 213 8.52 -9.16 -24.12
N ARG A 214 7.48 -9.82 -23.57
CA ARG A 214 6.08 -9.54 -23.93
C ARG A 214 5.70 -8.08 -23.58
N LEU A 215 6.09 -7.59 -22.40
CA LEU A 215 5.90 -6.19 -21.99
C LEU A 215 6.63 -5.21 -22.92
N CYS A 216 7.87 -5.50 -23.32
CA CYS A 216 8.62 -4.66 -24.26
C CYS A 216 7.91 -4.54 -25.61
N LYS A 217 7.42 -5.66 -26.17
CA LYS A 217 6.64 -5.67 -27.43
C LYS A 217 5.30 -4.94 -27.30
N PHE A 218 4.64 -5.06 -26.15
CA PHE A 218 3.42 -4.33 -25.87
C PHE A 218 3.69 -2.82 -25.80
N ALA A 219 4.69 -2.41 -25.02
CA ALA A 219 5.06 -1.02 -24.85
C ALA A 219 5.45 -0.34 -26.17
N SER A 220 6.12 -1.05 -27.09
CA SER A 220 6.47 -0.49 -28.41
C SER A 220 5.27 -0.22 -29.32
N ARG A 221 4.06 -0.67 -28.94
CA ARG A 221 2.81 -0.38 -29.65
C ARG A 221 2.03 0.77 -29.02
N LEU A 222 2.40 1.20 -27.81
CA LEU A 222 1.79 2.35 -27.16
C LEU A 222 2.27 3.64 -27.85
N ARG A 223 1.39 4.65 -27.86
CA ARG A 223 1.69 5.97 -28.42
C ARG A 223 2.10 6.94 -27.32
N GLY A 224 2.94 7.91 -27.65
CA GLY A 224 3.37 8.95 -26.72
C GLY A 224 4.44 8.47 -25.74
N ASP A 225 4.55 9.17 -24.60
CA ASP A 225 5.56 8.85 -23.59
C ASP A 225 5.16 7.62 -22.78
N VAL A 226 6.04 6.63 -22.76
CA VAL A 226 5.86 5.36 -22.06
C VAL A 226 6.93 5.19 -20.99
N PHE A 227 6.48 4.99 -19.76
CA PHE A 227 7.30 4.82 -18.59
C PHE A 227 7.15 3.41 -18.01
N TYR A 228 8.22 2.91 -17.40
CA TYR A 228 8.21 1.70 -16.60
C TYR A 228 8.62 2.02 -15.16
N LEU A 229 7.80 1.62 -14.18
CA LEU A 229 8.15 1.72 -12.76
C LEU A 229 8.37 0.31 -12.21
N PRO A 230 9.62 -0.08 -11.88
CA PRO A 230 9.91 -1.41 -11.34
C PRO A 230 9.25 -1.61 -9.97
N HIS A 231 8.98 -2.88 -9.63
CA HIS A 231 8.43 -3.19 -8.32
C HIS A 231 9.48 -2.88 -7.23
N PRO A 232 9.13 -2.25 -6.09
CA PRO A 232 10.11 -1.88 -5.04
C PRO A 232 10.99 -3.02 -4.52
N ARG A 233 10.51 -4.25 -4.65
CA ARG A 233 11.18 -5.49 -4.22
C ARG A 233 11.81 -6.31 -5.35
N SER A 234 11.73 -5.87 -6.62
CA SER A 234 12.35 -6.62 -7.72
C SER A 234 13.81 -6.21 -7.87
N GLY A 235 14.72 -7.19 -7.84
CA GLY A 235 16.12 -6.97 -8.26
C GLY A 235 16.28 -6.87 -9.78
N GLU A 236 15.24 -7.21 -10.53
CA GLU A 236 15.15 -7.07 -11.98
C GLU A 236 14.58 -5.68 -12.27
N SER A 237 15.39 -4.76 -12.80
CA SER A 237 15.14 -3.32 -12.70
C SER A 237 14.80 -2.62 -14.01
N TRP A 238 14.72 -3.30 -15.15
CA TRP A 238 14.58 -2.61 -16.43
C TRP A 238 13.83 -3.40 -17.50
N LEU A 239 13.07 -2.68 -18.30
CA LEU A 239 12.53 -3.14 -19.58
C LEU A 239 13.31 -2.49 -20.71
N ARG A 240 13.72 -3.28 -21.71
CA ARG A 240 14.54 -2.78 -22.82
C ARG A 240 13.73 -1.79 -23.67
N GLY A 241 14.33 -0.63 -23.96
CA GLY A 241 13.74 0.36 -24.86
C GLY A 241 12.57 1.16 -24.28
N ILE A 242 12.35 1.08 -22.96
CA ILE A 242 11.35 1.87 -22.24
C ILE A 242 12.06 2.72 -21.20
N ARG A 243 11.60 3.97 -21.02
CA ARG A 243 12.13 4.85 -19.99
C ARG A 243 11.75 4.31 -18.62
N THR A 244 12.74 3.79 -17.90
CA THR A 244 12.56 3.31 -16.52
C THR A 244 12.59 4.51 -15.58
N ILE A 245 11.63 4.61 -14.68
CA ILE A 245 11.59 5.60 -13.60
C ILE A 245 12.38 5.03 -12.42
N ASP A 246 13.52 5.63 -12.14
CA ASP A 246 14.27 5.40 -10.92
C ASP A 246 13.89 6.46 -9.89
N THR A 247 13.24 6.03 -8.80
CA THR A 247 12.67 6.93 -7.79
C THR A 247 12.50 6.23 -6.46
N GLN A 248 12.61 7.03 -5.39
CA GLN A 248 12.31 6.63 -4.02
C GLN A 248 10.80 6.70 -3.70
N GLN A 249 10.02 7.36 -4.55
CA GLN A 249 8.56 7.51 -4.42
C GLN A 249 7.83 6.17 -4.51
N VAL A 250 6.64 6.12 -3.93
CA VAL A 250 5.66 5.05 -4.16
C VAL A 250 5.01 5.20 -5.54
N ALA A 251 4.41 4.12 -6.05
CA ALA A 251 3.77 4.15 -7.37
C ALA A 251 2.63 5.16 -7.46
N GLU A 252 1.93 5.39 -6.35
CA GLU A 252 0.86 6.37 -6.25
C GLU A 252 1.36 7.80 -6.44
N GLU A 253 2.48 8.18 -5.82
CA GLU A 253 3.10 9.51 -6.02
C GLU A 253 3.58 9.70 -7.46
N VAL A 254 4.24 8.69 -8.03
CA VAL A 254 4.69 8.73 -9.44
C VAL A 254 3.50 8.92 -10.40
N ALA A 255 2.38 8.27 -10.13
CA ALA A 255 1.17 8.41 -10.94
C ALA A 255 0.61 9.84 -10.87
N VAL A 256 0.64 10.48 -9.68
CA VAL A 256 0.23 11.88 -9.51
C VAL A 256 1.16 12.82 -10.26
N ASP A 257 2.47 12.67 -10.12
CA ASP A 257 3.45 13.51 -10.82
C ASP A 257 3.29 13.44 -12.35
N LEU A 258 3.01 12.23 -12.86
CA LEU A 258 2.71 12.02 -14.28
C LEU A 258 1.37 12.64 -14.68
N CYS A 259 0.33 12.51 -13.85
CA CYS A 259 -0.93 13.20 -14.10
C CYS A 259 -0.69 14.70 -14.20
N ASP A 260 -0.04 15.32 -13.21
CA ASP A 260 0.19 16.78 -13.17
C ASP A 260 0.96 17.28 -14.40
N ARG A 261 1.91 16.49 -14.90
CA ARG A 261 2.67 16.81 -16.11
C ARG A 261 1.87 16.64 -17.40
N TYR A 262 1.13 15.54 -17.54
CA TYR A 262 0.53 15.16 -18.83
C TYR A 262 -0.94 15.52 -18.94
N GLY A 263 -1.71 15.51 -17.87
CA GLY A 263 -3.17 15.65 -17.87
C GLY A 263 -3.85 14.33 -17.50
N ARG A 264 -3.55 13.27 -18.25
CA ARG A 264 -4.09 11.92 -18.03
C ARG A 264 -3.00 10.85 -18.03
N LEU A 265 -3.28 9.75 -17.32
CA LEU A 265 -2.39 8.61 -17.21
C LEU A 265 -3.09 7.31 -17.61
N ASP A 266 -2.48 6.56 -18.52
CA ASP A 266 -2.83 5.16 -18.78
C ASP A 266 -1.95 4.26 -17.92
N LEU A 267 -2.55 3.68 -16.88
CA LEU A 267 -1.86 2.86 -15.89
C LEU A 267 -2.02 1.38 -16.23
N TYR A 268 -0.93 0.72 -16.56
CA TYR A 268 -0.89 -0.70 -16.91
C TYR A 268 -0.23 -1.51 -15.79
N GLY A 269 -0.80 -2.65 -15.44
CA GLY A 269 -0.18 -3.55 -14.47
C GLY A 269 -0.98 -4.82 -14.22
N PHE A 270 -0.39 -5.73 -13.44
CA PHE A 270 -0.95 -7.04 -13.13
C PHE A 270 -1.83 -7.01 -11.86
N CYS A 271 -2.77 -6.06 -11.81
CA CYS A 271 -3.66 -5.81 -10.67
C CYS A 271 -2.93 -5.61 -9.33
N SER A 272 -1.98 -4.67 -9.33
CA SER A 272 -1.24 -4.29 -8.12
C SER A 272 -2.09 -3.52 -7.09
N SER A 273 -1.61 -3.43 -5.85
CA SER A 273 -2.23 -2.57 -4.83
C SER A 273 -2.28 -1.10 -5.26
N ALA A 274 -1.26 -0.62 -5.98
CA ALA A 274 -1.23 0.74 -6.51
C ALA A 274 -2.36 0.98 -7.52
N GLN A 275 -2.65 -0.01 -8.39
CA GLN A 275 -3.79 0.07 -9.31
C GLN A 275 -5.12 0.14 -8.57
N LEU A 276 -5.26 -0.54 -7.45
CA LEU A 276 -6.45 -0.41 -6.61
C LEU A 276 -6.52 0.99 -5.99
N ASN A 277 -5.44 1.46 -5.34
CA ASN A 277 -5.40 2.76 -4.68
C ASN A 277 -5.65 3.94 -5.64
N LEU A 278 -5.27 3.82 -6.90
CA LEU A 278 -5.44 4.84 -7.94
C LEU A 278 -6.70 4.67 -8.78
N GLY A 279 -7.43 3.56 -8.62
CA GLY A 279 -8.47 3.15 -9.56
C GLY A 279 -9.76 3.97 -9.53
N SER A 280 -9.94 4.84 -8.53
CA SER A 280 -11.06 5.78 -8.43
C SER A 280 -10.80 7.14 -9.08
N SER A 281 -9.56 7.41 -9.53
CA SER A 281 -9.20 8.70 -10.13
C SER A 281 -9.68 8.81 -11.57
N GLU A 282 -10.46 9.85 -11.90
CA GLU A 282 -10.91 10.13 -13.27
C GLU A 282 -9.77 10.45 -14.24
N ARG A 283 -8.62 10.91 -13.73
CA ARG A 283 -7.42 11.23 -14.53
C ARG A 283 -6.58 9.99 -14.85
N ILE A 284 -6.90 8.83 -14.28
CA ILE A 284 -6.15 7.58 -14.44
C ILE A 284 -7.04 6.52 -15.09
N ARG A 285 -6.70 6.11 -16.32
CA ARG A 285 -7.31 4.95 -16.96
C ARG A 285 -6.53 3.70 -16.59
N ASN A 286 -7.16 2.85 -15.79
CA ASN A 286 -6.51 1.67 -15.23
C ASN A 286 -6.73 0.44 -16.13
N PHE A 287 -5.65 -0.09 -16.72
CA PHE A 287 -5.64 -1.27 -17.59
C PHE A 287 -4.98 -2.46 -16.88
N LEU A 288 -5.66 -3.60 -16.89
CA LEU A 288 -5.11 -4.85 -16.35
C LEU A 288 -4.35 -5.59 -17.43
N LEU A 289 -3.14 -6.04 -17.10
CA LEU A 289 -2.35 -6.91 -17.96
C LEU A 289 -2.54 -8.37 -17.55
N THR A 290 -2.66 -9.25 -18.54
CA THR A 290 -2.66 -10.71 -18.36
C THR A 290 -1.58 -11.34 -19.23
N ALA A 291 -1.13 -12.54 -18.87
CA ALA A 291 -0.23 -13.34 -19.69
C ALA A 291 -0.52 -14.81 -19.41
N ASP A 292 -0.38 -15.67 -20.42
CA ASP A 292 -0.67 -17.11 -20.33
C ASP A 292 -2.15 -17.43 -20.04
N GLY A 293 -3.07 -16.64 -20.60
CA GLY A 293 -4.52 -16.81 -20.39
C GLY A 293 -5.00 -16.60 -18.94
N HIS A 294 -4.11 -16.19 -18.04
CA HIS A 294 -4.37 -16.02 -16.62
C HIS A 294 -3.77 -14.71 -16.10
N ILE A 295 -4.49 -14.00 -15.23
CA ILE A 295 -3.82 -13.27 -14.17
C ILE A 295 -3.72 -14.26 -13.04
N THR A 296 -2.55 -14.51 -12.48
CA THR A 296 -2.44 -15.22 -11.22
C THR A 296 -3.32 -14.48 -10.21
N ASN A 297 -4.37 -15.14 -9.71
CA ASN A 297 -5.43 -14.54 -8.88
C ASN A 297 -6.41 -13.57 -9.59
N LEU A 298 -6.62 -13.66 -10.92
CA LEU A 298 -7.57 -12.81 -11.68
C LEU A 298 -8.92 -12.68 -10.98
N HIS A 299 -9.50 -13.82 -10.59
CA HIS A 299 -10.79 -13.85 -9.93
C HIS A 299 -10.78 -13.07 -8.61
N THR A 300 -9.84 -13.39 -7.70
CA THR A 300 -9.73 -12.72 -6.39
C THR A 300 -9.43 -11.22 -6.51
N MET A 301 -8.62 -10.84 -7.49
CA MET A 301 -8.22 -9.44 -7.67
C MET A 301 -9.28 -8.61 -8.38
N THR A 302 -9.99 -9.19 -9.36
CA THR A 302 -11.17 -8.59 -9.99
C THR A 302 -12.31 -8.45 -8.98
N GLU A 303 -12.51 -9.45 -8.11
CA GLU A 303 -13.44 -9.37 -7.00
C GLU A 303 -13.06 -8.25 -6.01
N THR A 304 -11.76 -8.10 -5.72
CA THR A 304 -11.26 -7.01 -4.88
C THR A 304 -11.50 -5.65 -5.53
N MET A 305 -11.26 -5.50 -6.84
CA MET A 305 -11.58 -4.28 -7.61
C MET A 305 -13.07 -3.99 -7.62
N ASN A 306 -13.92 -4.99 -7.87
CA ASN A 306 -15.37 -4.83 -7.87
C ASN A 306 -15.88 -4.38 -6.49
N ARG A 307 -15.34 -4.94 -5.41
CA ARG A 307 -15.64 -4.50 -4.04
C ARG A 307 -15.13 -3.09 -3.77
N ALA A 308 -14.00 -2.71 -4.34
CA ALA A 308 -13.46 -1.35 -4.33
C ALA A 308 -14.33 -0.36 -5.13
N GLY A 309 -15.34 -0.84 -5.87
CA GLY A 309 -16.10 -0.03 -6.83
C GLY A 309 -15.30 0.37 -8.07
N ILE A 310 -14.14 -0.25 -8.27
CA ILE A 310 -13.20 0.06 -9.34
C ILE A 310 -13.50 -0.83 -10.54
N LYS A 311 -13.76 -0.20 -11.69
CA LYS A 311 -13.88 -0.89 -12.97
C LYS A 311 -12.63 -0.61 -13.80
N PRO A 312 -11.86 -1.63 -14.21
CA PRO A 312 -10.75 -1.41 -15.11
C PRO A 312 -11.27 -0.88 -16.46
N TYR A 313 -10.50 0.00 -17.07
CA TYR A 313 -10.79 0.55 -18.39
C TYR A 313 -10.68 -0.52 -19.48
N GLY A 314 -9.80 -1.51 -19.27
CA GLY A 314 -9.67 -2.66 -20.15
C GLY A 314 -8.77 -3.74 -19.55
N ILE A 315 -8.85 -4.93 -20.13
CA ILE A 315 -7.97 -6.06 -19.84
C ILE A 315 -7.21 -6.37 -21.13
N ILE A 316 -5.88 -6.42 -21.05
CA ILE A 316 -4.99 -6.64 -22.18
C ILE A 316 -4.23 -7.93 -21.95
N ASP A 317 -4.46 -8.90 -22.83
CA ASP A 317 -3.68 -10.13 -22.86
C ASP A 317 -2.40 -9.94 -23.68
N LEU A 318 -1.27 -10.05 -23.00
CA LEU A 318 0.05 -9.93 -23.61
C LEU A 318 0.36 -11.05 -24.62
N ASP A 319 -0.41 -12.14 -24.59
CA ASP A 319 -0.19 -13.33 -25.43
C ASP A 319 -0.88 -13.20 -26.78
N LEU A 320 -2.09 -12.64 -26.79
CA LEU A 320 -2.82 -12.31 -28.00
C LEU A 320 -2.10 -11.25 -28.83
N LEU A 321 -1.28 -10.43 -28.18
CA LEU A 321 -0.39 -9.47 -28.85
C LEU A 321 0.85 -10.13 -29.46
N HIS A 322 1.24 -11.32 -28.97
CA HIS A 322 2.38 -12.08 -29.48
C HIS A 322 2.05 -12.90 -30.73
N SER A 323 0.80 -13.36 -30.86
CA SER A 323 0.24 -13.93 -32.08
C SER A 323 -0.19 -12.80 -33.03
N GLY A 324 0.62 -12.43 -34.01
CA GLY A 324 0.31 -11.32 -34.90
C GLY A 324 -1.05 -11.44 -35.61
N ASN A 325 -1.97 -10.52 -35.32
CA ASN A 325 -2.86 -9.79 -36.25
C ASN A 325 -3.97 -9.10 -35.44
N GLY A 326 -3.99 -7.77 -35.43
CA GLY A 326 -5.06 -7.00 -34.83
C GLY A 326 -4.55 -5.74 -34.15
N ALA A 327 -4.34 -4.68 -34.93
CA ALA A 327 -4.44 -3.34 -34.38
C ALA A 327 -5.91 -3.14 -33.96
N PRO A 328 -6.22 -2.53 -32.81
CA PRO A 328 -7.58 -2.07 -32.58
C PRO A 328 -7.84 -0.93 -33.57
N GLU A 329 -8.86 -1.10 -34.40
CA GLU A 329 -9.44 0.01 -35.15
C GLU A 329 -10.03 1.05 -34.18
N SER A 330 -9.93 2.29 -34.64
CA SER A 330 -10.19 3.59 -34.01
C SER A 330 -11.29 3.68 -32.95
#